data_AF-A0A3M1GFS2-F1
#
_entry.id   AF-A0A3M1GFS2-F1
#
_cell.length_a   1.000
_cell.length_b   1.000
_cell.length_c   1.000
_cell.angle_alpha   90.00
_cell.angle_beta   90.00
_cell.angle_gamma   90.00
#
_symmetry.space_group_name_H-M   'P 1'
#
loop_
_entity.id
_entity.type
_entity.pdbx_description
1 polymer ?
#
loop_
_entity_poly.entity_id
_entity_poly.type
_entity_poly.pdbx_seq_one_letter_code
_entity_poly.pdbx_strand_id
1 'polypeptide(L)'
;MLNLNIAYVMEELIGDAGLSEKEIEQFKETLQNAYQELHQRRWQELAFLDLPEQNVEPVIKIAEEIRLNAESFLVLGIGGSALGPRAILEALSPHHNLHKSPRIFIYDNVDPITLNSIMSVVDLKKTYINVITKSGSTAET
;
A
#
# COMPACT_ATOMS: atom_id res chain seq x y z
N MET A 1 7.96 17.29 -5.04
CA MET A 1 8.46 17.42 -3.66
C MET A 1 7.23 17.55 -2.77
N LEU A 2 7.08 16.68 -1.76
CA LEU A 2 5.98 16.79 -0.80
C LEU A 2 6.27 17.96 0.15
N ASN A 3 5.25 18.76 0.48
CA ASN A 3 5.34 19.85 1.44
C ASN A 3 4.43 19.52 2.63
N LEU A 4 4.98 19.59 3.83
CA LEU A 4 4.21 19.46 5.06
C LEU A 4 3.86 20.87 5.57
N ASN A 5 2.56 21.17 5.60
CA ASN A 5 2.06 22.42 6.17
C ASN A 5 1.29 22.12 7.46
N ILE A 6 1.86 22.53 8.60
CA ILE A 6 1.27 22.34 9.92
C ILE A 6 0.54 23.58 10.45
N ALA A 7 0.47 24.68 9.69
CA ALA A 7 -0.03 25.96 10.20
C ALA A 7 -1.44 25.85 10.83
N TYR A 8 -2.31 25.00 10.29
CA TYR A 8 -3.69 24.80 10.78
C TYR A 8 -3.81 23.97 12.07
N VAL A 9 -2.70 23.54 12.66
CA VAL A 9 -2.68 22.96 14.02
C VAL A 9 -1.93 23.83 15.02
N MET A 10 -1.36 24.96 14.58
CA MET A 10 -0.54 25.84 15.41
C MET A 10 -1.35 26.97 16.05
N GLU A 11 -0.94 27.41 17.24
CA GLU A 11 -1.62 28.47 18.00
C GLU A 11 -1.71 29.81 17.24
N GLU A 12 -0.77 30.10 16.32
CA GLU A 12 -0.80 31.35 15.54
C GLU A 12 -2.04 31.47 14.65
N LEU A 13 -2.65 30.35 14.22
CA LEU A 13 -3.86 30.35 13.39
C LEU A 13 -5.13 29.95 14.14
N ILE A 14 -5.06 29.07 15.14
CA ILE A 14 -6.26 28.56 15.84
C ILE A 14 -6.38 29.02 17.30
N GLY A 15 -5.48 29.90 17.77
CA GLY A 15 -5.50 30.50 19.10
C GLY A 15 -5.14 29.52 20.21
N ASP A 16 -5.64 29.76 21.43
CA ASP A 16 -5.28 29.02 22.66
C ASP A 16 -5.53 27.49 22.63
N ALA A 17 -6.22 26.98 21.60
CA ALA A 17 -6.45 25.54 21.39
C ALA A 17 -5.40 24.89 20.46
N GLY A 18 -4.47 25.68 19.89
CA GLY A 18 -3.42 25.21 19.01
C GLY A 18 -2.13 24.87 19.73
N LEU A 19 -1.23 24.21 19.00
CA LEU A 19 0.10 23.86 19.48
C LEU A 19 1.04 25.06 19.40
N SER A 20 1.74 25.37 20.49
CA SER A 20 2.82 26.35 20.50
C SER A 20 4.14 25.76 20.01
N GLU A 21 5.04 26.60 19.47
CA GLU A 21 6.40 26.17 19.13
C GLU A 21 7.14 25.59 20.34
N LYS A 22 6.87 26.11 21.54
CA LYS A 22 7.50 25.65 22.79
C LYS A 22 7.08 24.22 23.14
N GLU A 23 5.82 23.87 22.95
CA GLU A 23 5.33 22.50 23.17
C GLU A 23 5.96 21.52 22.19
N ILE A 24 6.15 21.93 20.92
CA ILE A 24 6.84 21.09 19.94
C ILE A 24 8.32 20.91 20.32
N GLU A 25 9.01 21.98 20.71
CA GLU A 25 10.43 21.94 21.08
C GLU A 25 10.70 21.04 22.30
N GLN A 26 9.73 20.91 23.22
CA GLN A 26 9.81 19.98 24.36
C GLN A 26 9.99 18.52 23.93
N PHE A 27 9.49 18.12 22.75
CA PHE A 27 9.64 16.76 22.24
C PHE A 27 10.96 16.51 21.52
N LYS A 28 11.81 17.53 21.34
CA LYS A 28 13.02 17.43 20.52
C LYS A 28 13.95 16.29 20.92
N GLU A 29 14.24 16.15 22.22
CA GLU A 29 15.12 15.07 22.70
C GLU A 29 14.49 13.70 22.47
N THR A 30 13.19 13.54 22.77
CA THR A 30 12.44 12.30 22.53
C THR A 30 12.44 11.94 21.05
N LEU A 31 12.21 12.90 20.15
CA LEU A 31 12.22 12.70 18.70
C LEU A 31 13.61 12.35 18.18
N GLN A 32 14.67 12.98 18.70
CA GLN A 32 16.05 12.64 18.35
C GLN A 32 16.40 11.21 18.75
N ASN A 33 15.99 10.78 19.95
CA ASN A 33 16.20 9.41 20.41
C ASN A 33 15.43 8.41 19.54
N ALA A 34 14.14 8.65 19.27
CA ALA A 34 13.35 7.80 18.38
C ALA A 34 13.94 7.72 16.97
N TYR A 35 14.41 8.85 16.44
CA TYR A 35 15.10 8.91 15.14
C TYR A 35 16.36 8.04 15.14
N GLN A 36 17.19 8.12 16.18
CA GLN A 36 18.38 7.28 16.31
C GLN A 36 18.03 5.80 16.42
N GLU A 37 16.99 5.42 17.17
CA GLU A 37 16.54 4.03 17.28
C GLU A 37 16.09 3.46 15.94
N LEU A 38 15.31 4.22 15.16
CA LEU A 38 14.89 3.82 13.80
C LEU A 38 16.09 3.63 12.86
N HIS A 39 17.12 4.47 12.98
CA HIS A 39 18.35 4.38 12.19
C HIS A 39 19.23 3.19 12.59
N GLN A 40 19.16 2.75 13.84
CA GLN A 40 19.93 1.60 14.31
C GLN A 40 19.37 0.26 13.81
N ARG A 41 18.20 0.24 13.15
CA ARG A 41 17.63 -0.96 12.51
C ARG A 41 17.57 -2.19 13.43
N ARG A 42 17.28 -1.98 14.71
CA ARG A 42 17.32 -3.05 15.73
C ARG A 42 16.23 -4.10 15.57
N TRP A 43 15.10 -3.74 14.95
CA TRP A 43 13.93 -4.59 14.79
C TRP A 43 13.74 -5.00 13.33
N GLN A 44 13.46 -6.28 13.09
CA GLN A 44 13.22 -6.79 11.73
C GLN A 44 11.98 -6.18 11.08
N GLU A 45 11.02 -5.75 11.90
CA GLU A 45 9.81 -5.05 11.50
C GLU A 45 10.10 -3.73 10.78
N LEU A 46 11.29 -3.15 10.97
CA LEU A 46 11.72 -1.91 10.29
C LEU A 46 12.32 -2.14 8.90
N ALA A 47 12.38 -3.38 8.40
CA ALA A 47 12.93 -3.68 7.08
C ALA A 47 12.23 -2.93 5.92
N PHE A 48 11.02 -2.39 6.16
CA PHE A 48 10.32 -1.55 5.18
C PHE A 48 11.07 -0.24 4.84
N LEU A 49 11.94 0.23 5.74
CA LEU A 49 12.71 1.46 5.53
C LEU A 49 13.80 1.29 4.45
N ASP A 50 14.18 0.05 4.15
CA ASP A 50 15.20 -0.27 3.13
C ASP A 50 14.56 -0.56 1.75
N LEU A 51 13.21 -0.58 1.66
CA LEU A 51 12.49 -0.83 0.40
C LEU A 51 12.92 0.06 -0.77
N PRO A 52 13.19 1.37 -0.61
CA PRO A 52 13.63 2.22 -1.72
C PRO A 52 14.96 1.77 -2.35
N GLU A 53 15.77 1.00 -1.63
CA GLU A 53 17.08 0.53 -2.08
C GLU A 53 17.03 -0.88 -2.68
N GLN A 54 15.89 -1.57 -2.58
CA GLN A 54 15.77 -2.95 -3.05
C GLN A 54 15.72 -3.03 -4.58
N ASN A 55 16.35 -4.07 -5.12
CA ASN A 55 16.29 -4.37 -6.54
C ASN A 55 14.91 -4.93 -6.93
N VAL A 56 14.13 -4.14 -7.65
CA VAL A 56 12.78 -4.49 -8.12
C VAL A 56 12.76 -5.13 -9.52
N GLU A 57 13.91 -5.28 -10.19
CA GLU A 57 14.00 -5.86 -11.54
C GLU A 57 13.30 -7.23 -11.68
N PRO A 58 13.40 -8.17 -10.73
CA PRO A 58 12.68 -9.44 -10.84
C PRO A 58 11.16 -9.24 -10.91
N VAL A 59 10.62 -8.31 -10.12
CA VAL A 59 9.18 -8.01 -10.08
C VAL A 59 8.74 -7.32 -11.37
N ILE A 60 9.56 -6.41 -11.90
CA ILE A 60 9.31 -5.73 -13.18
C ILE A 60 9.22 -6.75 -14.32
N LYS A 61 10.14 -7.71 -14.39
CA LYS A 61 10.13 -8.76 -15.44
C LYS A 61 8.88 -9.64 -15.38
N ILE A 62 8.47 -10.03 -14.17
CA ILE A 62 7.23 -10.79 -13.97
C ILE A 62 6.02 -9.94 -14.40
N ALA A 63 5.99 -8.66 -14.03
CA ALA A 63 4.92 -7.76 -14.44
C ALA A 63 4.85 -7.56 -15.96
N GLU A 64 5.99 -7.54 -16.66
CA GLU A 64 6.04 -7.49 -18.12
C GLU A 64 5.47 -8.75 -18.77
N GLU A 65 5.85 -9.93 -18.28
CA GLU A 65 5.29 -11.21 -18.71
C GLU A 65 3.76 -11.23 -18.52
N ILE A 66 3.28 -10.84 -17.34
CA ILE A 66 1.85 -10.78 -17.04
C ILE A 66 1.15 -9.80 -17.99
N ARG A 67 1.71 -8.62 -18.25
CA ARG A 67 1.10 -7.64 -19.16
C ARG A 67 0.95 -8.17 -20.59
N LEU A 68 1.86 -9.02 -21.05
CA LEU A 68 1.82 -9.59 -22.40
C LEU A 68 0.83 -10.74 -22.53
N ASN A 69 0.64 -11.52 -21.46
CA ASN A 69 -0.09 -12.80 -21.52
C ASN A 69 -1.46 -12.77 -20.83
N ALA A 70 -1.70 -11.81 -19.93
CA ALA A 70 -2.91 -11.76 -19.13
C ALA A 70 -3.97 -10.82 -19.72
N GLU A 71 -5.22 -11.26 -19.68
CA GLU A 71 -6.38 -10.36 -19.83
C GLU A 71 -6.76 -9.75 -18.48
N SER A 72 -6.60 -10.51 -17.40
CA SER A 72 -6.91 -10.09 -16.03
C SER A 72 -5.82 -10.49 -15.04
N PHE A 73 -5.71 -9.72 -13.96
CA PHE A 73 -4.82 -9.99 -12.83
C PHE A 73 -5.65 -9.90 -11.55
N LEU A 74 -5.75 -11.01 -10.82
CA LEU A 74 -6.54 -11.11 -9.60
C LEU A 74 -5.62 -11.20 -8.40
N VAL A 75 -5.69 -10.23 -7.50
CA VAL A 75 -5.05 -10.28 -6.19
C VAL A 75 -6.01 -10.93 -5.19
N LEU A 76 -5.54 -11.98 -4.52
CA LEU A 76 -6.19 -12.60 -3.38
C LEU A 76 -5.39 -12.25 -2.13
N GLY A 77 -5.97 -11.47 -1.23
CA GLY A 77 -5.32 -11.03 -0.01
C GLY A 77 -6.16 -10.03 0.74
N ILE A 78 -5.93 -9.89 2.04
CA ILE A 78 -6.68 -8.96 2.91
C ILE A 78 -5.74 -8.03 3.68
N GLY A 79 -6.27 -6.92 4.20
CA GLY A 79 -5.53 -5.96 5.01
C GLY A 79 -4.36 -5.36 4.23
N GLY A 80 -3.14 -5.45 4.78
CA GLY A 80 -1.94 -4.90 4.14
C GLY A 80 -1.66 -5.48 2.75
N SER A 81 -2.05 -6.73 2.49
CA SER A 81 -1.89 -7.40 1.20
C SER A 81 -2.81 -6.88 0.10
N ALA A 82 -3.88 -6.15 0.45
CA ALA A 82 -4.85 -5.59 -0.50
C ALA A 82 -4.89 -4.07 -0.51
N LEU A 83 -4.79 -3.43 0.66
CA LEU A 83 -4.91 -1.98 0.81
C LEU A 83 -3.77 -1.22 0.11
N GLY A 84 -2.54 -1.73 0.17
CA GLY A 84 -1.39 -1.12 -0.52
C GLY A 84 -1.58 -1.08 -2.04
N PRO A 85 -1.79 -2.25 -2.70
CA PRO A 85 -2.08 -2.29 -4.13
C PRO A 85 -3.29 -1.43 -4.53
N ARG A 86 -4.38 -1.47 -3.75
CA ARG A 86 -5.58 -0.66 -4.00
C ARG A 86 -5.29 0.84 -3.96
N ALA A 87 -4.60 1.32 -2.92
CA ALA A 87 -4.25 2.74 -2.78
C ALA A 87 -3.40 3.23 -3.97
N ILE A 88 -2.44 2.42 -4.43
CA ILE A 88 -1.62 2.76 -5.59
C ILE A 88 -2.46 2.82 -6.87
N LEU A 89 -3.32 1.84 -7.11
CA LEU A 89 -4.17 1.80 -8.30
C LEU A 89 -5.16 2.96 -8.34
N GLU A 90 -5.86 3.22 -7.23
CA GLU A 90 -6.85 4.31 -7.15
C GLU A 90 -6.20 5.68 -7.29
N ALA A 91 -5.04 5.90 -6.67
CA ALA A 91 -4.34 7.19 -6.71
C ALA A 91 -3.68 7.46 -8.07
N LEU A 92 -3.05 6.46 -8.69
CA LEU A 92 -2.24 6.65 -9.90
C LEU A 92 -2.97 6.28 -11.19
N SER A 93 -4.06 5.53 -11.10
CA SER A 93 -4.78 5.02 -12.26
C SER A 93 -6.28 4.82 -11.98
N PRO A 94 -7.01 5.87 -11.58
CA PRO A 94 -8.44 5.77 -11.33
C PRO A 94 -9.16 5.19 -12.55
N HIS A 95 -10.16 4.34 -12.30
CA HIS A 95 -10.92 3.65 -13.34
C HIS A 95 -10.06 2.80 -14.31
N HIS A 96 -8.91 2.28 -13.86
CA HIS A 96 -7.98 1.49 -14.69
C HIS A 96 -8.67 0.39 -15.50
N ASN A 97 -9.63 -0.31 -14.92
CA ASN A 97 -10.32 -1.42 -15.59
C ASN A 97 -11.18 -1.02 -16.80
N LEU A 98 -11.47 0.27 -17.00
CA LEU A 98 -12.21 0.76 -18.17
C LEU A 98 -11.30 0.96 -19.40
N HIS A 99 -10.00 1.15 -19.20
CA HIS A 99 -9.11 1.63 -20.25
C HIS A 99 -7.73 0.95 -20.30
N LYS A 100 -7.37 0.15 -19.29
CA LYS A 100 -6.07 -0.52 -19.19
C LYS A 100 -6.23 -2.04 -19.19
N SER A 101 -5.20 -2.70 -19.71
CA SER A 101 -5.03 -4.16 -19.69
C SER A 101 -3.68 -4.51 -19.03
N PRO A 102 -3.60 -5.61 -18.26
CA PRO A 102 -4.72 -6.45 -17.83
C PRO A 102 -5.67 -5.70 -16.88
N ARG A 103 -6.93 -6.14 -16.82
CA ARG A 103 -7.88 -5.69 -15.81
C ARG A 103 -7.41 -6.21 -14.45
N ILE A 104 -7.29 -5.32 -13.45
CA ILE A 104 -6.82 -5.69 -12.12
C ILE A 104 -8.01 -5.72 -11.15
N PHE A 105 -8.19 -6.87 -10.50
CA PHE A 105 -9.19 -7.11 -9.47
C PHE A 105 -8.49 -7.43 -8.16
N ILE A 106 -9.03 -6.93 -7.06
CA ILE A 106 -8.56 -7.23 -5.70
C ILE A 106 -9.74 -7.83 -4.96
N TYR A 107 -9.56 -9.04 -4.45
CA TYR A 107 -10.53 -9.73 -3.62
C TYR A 107 -9.96 -9.87 -2.21
N ASP A 108 -10.58 -9.16 -1.27
CA ASP A 108 -10.11 -8.98 0.11
C ASP A 108 -11.19 -9.22 1.17
N ASN A 109 -12.24 -9.95 0.80
CA ASN A 109 -13.29 -10.37 1.71
C ASN A 109 -13.63 -11.85 1.48
N VAL A 110 -14.54 -12.42 2.28
CA VAL A 110 -15.03 -13.80 2.10
C VAL A 110 -16.44 -13.83 1.50
N ASP A 111 -16.87 -12.74 0.87
CA ASP A 111 -18.21 -12.64 0.33
C ASP A 111 -18.31 -13.37 -1.03
N PRO A 112 -19.10 -14.46 -1.11
CA PRO A 112 -19.26 -15.21 -2.35
C PRO A 112 -19.93 -14.39 -3.46
N ILE A 113 -20.70 -13.36 -3.14
CA ILE A 113 -21.34 -12.49 -4.16
C ILE A 113 -20.27 -11.66 -4.86
N THR A 114 -19.37 -11.05 -4.09
CA THR A 114 -18.22 -10.31 -4.62
C THR A 114 -17.34 -11.21 -5.48
N LEU A 115 -16.98 -12.41 -5.00
CA LEU A 115 -16.18 -13.35 -5.77
C LEU A 115 -16.88 -13.77 -7.06
N ASN A 116 -18.15 -14.15 -6.99
CA ASN A 116 -18.93 -14.53 -8.17
C ASN A 116 -19.03 -13.39 -9.19
N SER A 117 -19.11 -12.15 -8.73
CA SER A 117 -19.12 -10.98 -9.62
C SER A 117 -17.81 -10.85 -10.39
N ILE A 118 -16.66 -11.06 -9.72
CA ILE A 118 -15.35 -11.10 -10.39
C ILE A 118 -15.29 -12.28 -11.36
N MET A 119 -15.66 -13.48 -10.90
CA MET A 119 -15.64 -14.70 -11.73
C MET A 119 -16.55 -14.60 -12.97
N SER A 120 -17.62 -13.80 -12.91
CA SER A 120 -18.52 -13.59 -14.05
C SER A 120 -17.91 -12.76 -15.18
N VAL A 121 -16.84 -12.00 -14.92
CA VAL A 121 -16.24 -11.07 -15.90
C VAL A 121 -14.81 -11.44 -16.31
N VAL A 122 -14.18 -12.41 -15.65
CA VAL A 122 -12.81 -12.86 -15.94
C VAL A 122 -12.79 -14.22 -16.63
N ASP A 123 -11.91 -14.41 -17.60
CA ASP A 123 -11.56 -15.73 -18.12
C ASP A 123 -10.37 -16.28 -17.33
N LEU A 124 -10.61 -17.31 -16.52
CA LEU A 124 -9.57 -17.92 -15.67
C LEU A 124 -8.38 -18.45 -16.47
N LYS A 125 -8.55 -18.85 -17.74
CA LYS A 125 -7.44 -19.30 -18.59
C LYS A 125 -6.49 -18.17 -19.01
N LYS A 126 -6.94 -16.93 -18.87
CA LYS A 126 -6.19 -15.70 -19.20
C LYS A 126 -6.01 -14.80 -17.99
N THR A 127 -6.16 -15.36 -16.79
CA THR A 127 -6.05 -14.62 -15.53
C THR A 127 -4.84 -15.11 -14.76
N TYR A 128 -3.97 -14.17 -14.38
CA TYR A 128 -2.93 -14.44 -13.40
C TYR A 128 -3.49 -14.17 -12.01
N ILE A 129 -3.32 -15.11 -11.09
CA ILE A 129 -3.79 -14.99 -9.71
C ILE A 129 -2.57 -14.81 -8.80
N ASN A 130 -2.54 -13.70 -8.08
CA ASN A 130 -1.51 -13.38 -7.11
C ASN A 130 -2.07 -13.54 -5.68
N VAL A 131 -1.65 -14.59 -5.01
CA VAL A 131 -2.07 -14.92 -3.64
C VAL A 131 -1.06 -14.35 -2.66
N ILE A 132 -1.47 -13.41 -1.82
CA ILE A 132 -0.58 -12.67 -0.93
C ILE A 132 -0.99 -12.86 0.53
N THR A 133 -0.23 -13.68 1.25
CA THR A 133 -0.38 -13.88 2.70
C THR A 133 1.00 -13.94 3.38
N LYS A 134 1.15 -13.21 4.49
CA LYS A 134 2.37 -13.25 5.31
C LYS A 134 2.47 -14.55 6.11
N SER A 135 1.35 -15.03 6.66
CA SER A 135 1.33 -16.23 7.51
C SER A 135 1.18 -17.53 6.73
N GLY A 136 0.73 -17.48 5.47
CA GLY A 136 0.38 -18.68 4.70
C GLY A 136 -0.94 -19.33 5.12
N SER A 137 -1.63 -18.74 6.10
CA SER A 137 -2.77 -19.32 6.81
C SER A 137 -3.90 -18.32 7.07
N THR A 138 -3.88 -17.19 6.37
CA THR A 138 -4.95 -16.19 6.45
C THR A 138 -6.22 -16.81 5.92
N ALA A 139 -7.25 -16.98 6.75
CA ALA A 139 -8.43 -17.78 6.43
C ALA A 139 -9.22 -17.24 5.22
N GLU A 140 -9.11 -15.94 4.98
CA GLU A 140 -9.76 -15.23 3.89
C GLU A 140 -9.02 -15.35 2.54
N THR A 141 -7.73 -15.72 2.56
CA THR A 141 -6.83 -15.80 1.40
C THR A 141 -6.60 -17.24 0.96
#